data_AF-A0A9E3SIS2-F1
#
_entry.id   AF-A0A9E3SIS2-F1
#
_cell.length_a   1.000
_cell.length_b   1.000
_cell.length_c   1.000
_cell.angle_alpha   90.00
_cell.angle_beta   90.00
_cell.angle_gamma   90.00
#
_symmetry.space_group_name_H-M   'P 1'
#
loop_
_entity.id
_entity.type
_entity.pdbx_description
1 polymer ?
#
loop_
_entity_poly.entity_id
_entity_poly.type
_entity_poly.pdbx_seq_one_letter_code
_entity_poly.pdbx_strand_id
1 'polypeptide(L)'
;ASAAGAVAASAGFKAAAVSRSMAFSKRDAIKLTWPATQPDAGGHAVLAKDFTRIYHVDLHGNVRQNPKLSGTTHNVFGIQVGVGVTVAIRRKNHKKHEIAYQRVEENLTRWDKYRWLEGSKQVAGVDWRKLKPDAKSTWLVAYGADEFEGFVPIADKRNANPQTIFAESSPGVKTNRDDVVYDFNRKALVDRVKQFIEDYNAEVDRYKRSSTTRRLKKTVDDYVKYDNIKWSETLKKKLRAGEYAKFDELLICTARYRPFTSSYLYFDGSLIERTYRFSTYYPAGQPRPTNTHIWVKSGRDWPVFGLASNQVVDLLPQGGSQCFPFYVYDEDGSNRRENVTDWALKTFREAYGDKTISKWDIFHYVYGMLHHPGYRDKFKDCLKRELPRIPFAGFENRSAAASAAQASGLRSNEQGEAQLRPEAHPAPKPAKRGAGKVPAPGAGDSAGRDASERDVRSANPALQFRAFADAGETLCKLHLDYEKLEPWPLRRMVALSAKGCDLYTITDKMRLSKDRKSLKVNNHLTLHGIPERCFDYRLGNRSALEWVIDQYRVKTDKKSGITSDPNRQDDPEYIVRLVGQVIRVSMETLDAIETLPESYGGPLP
;
A
#
# COMPACT_ATOMS: atom_id res chain seq x y z
N ALA A 1 -28.16 24.24 17.11
CA ALA A 1 -29.55 23.81 16.88
C ALA A 1 -30.47 25.00 16.64
N SER A 2 -30.61 25.93 17.58
CA SER A 2 -31.53 27.09 17.46
C SER A 2 -31.29 28.02 16.26
N ALA A 3 -30.04 28.33 15.90
CA ALA A 3 -29.73 29.24 14.79
C ALA A 3 -30.10 28.69 13.39
N ALA A 4 -30.22 27.36 13.22
CA ALA A 4 -30.53 26.76 11.92
C ALA A 4 -32.04 26.72 11.61
N GLY A 5 -32.90 26.89 12.63
CA GLY A 5 -34.36 26.88 12.44
C GLY A 5 -34.93 28.17 11.85
N ALA A 6 -34.27 29.32 12.09
CA ALA A 6 -34.78 30.63 11.70
C ALA A 6 -34.76 30.89 10.19
N VAL A 7 -33.80 30.31 9.45
CA VAL A 7 -33.64 30.52 8.00
C VAL A 7 -34.64 29.70 7.17
N ALA A 8 -35.17 28.60 7.71
CA ALA A 8 -36.14 27.76 7.01
C ALA A 8 -37.55 28.37 6.89
N ALA A 9 -37.88 29.37 7.70
CA ALA A 9 -39.22 29.95 7.78
C ALA A 9 -39.52 30.99 6.66
N SER A 10 -38.51 31.58 6.04
CA SER A 10 -38.69 32.64 5.02
C SER A 10 -38.92 32.12 3.60
N ALA A 11 -38.82 30.81 3.36
CA ALA A 11 -38.75 30.21 2.02
C ALA A 11 -40.05 29.53 1.52
N GLY A 12 -41.19 29.72 2.19
CA GLY A 12 -42.54 29.44 1.62
C GLY A 12 -42.93 27.99 1.27
N PHE A 13 -42.10 26.99 1.57
CA PHE A 13 -42.42 25.59 1.24
C PHE A 13 -43.44 24.96 2.22
N LYS A 14 -44.68 24.77 1.75
CA LYS A 14 -45.66 23.88 2.41
C LYS A 14 -45.25 22.40 2.24
N ALA A 15 -44.44 21.88 3.16
CA ALA A 15 -44.27 20.44 3.32
C ALA A 15 -45.45 19.87 4.12
N ALA A 16 -46.16 18.88 3.57
CA ALA A 16 -47.24 18.19 4.28
C ALA A 16 -46.64 17.32 5.41
N ALA A 17 -46.78 17.77 6.65
CA ALA A 17 -46.27 17.06 7.82
C ALA A 17 -47.16 15.86 8.17
N VAL A 18 -46.81 14.66 7.69
CA VAL A 18 -47.28 13.41 8.30
C VAL A 18 -46.45 13.14 9.54
N SER A 19 -46.92 13.68 10.67
CA SER A 19 -46.31 13.42 11.97
C SER A 19 -46.61 11.99 12.43
N ARG A 20 -45.59 11.12 12.36
CA ARG A 20 -45.48 9.97 13.27
C ARG A 20 -44.12 10.04 13.95
N SER A 21 -44.15 10.37 15.24
CA SER A 21 -42.98 10.29 16.11
C SER A 21 -42.53 8.83 16.23
N MET A 22 -41.42 8.50 15.56
CA MET A 22 -40.57 7.38 15.96
C MET A 22 -39.26 7.98 16.46
N ALA A 23 -39.05 7.88 17.77
CA ALA A 23 -37.80 8.29 18.41
C ALA A 23 -36.69 7.31 17.99
N PHE A 24 -35.93 7.66 16.95
CA PHE A 24 -34.75 6.91 16.56
C PHE A 24 -33.68 7.01 17.66
N SER A 25 -33.24 5.84 18.13
CA SER A 25 -32.20 5.72 19.14
C SER A 25 -30.86 6.13 18.56
N LYS A 26 -29.91 6.53 19.41
CA LYS A 26 -28.50 6.76 19.01
C LYS A 26 -27.81 5.52 18.40
N ARG A 27 -28.48 4.36 18.37
CA ARG A 27 -28.02 3.11 17.73
C ARG A 27 -28.41 2.97 16.26
N ASP A 28 -29.35 3.77 15.75
CA ASP A 28 -29.93 3.60 14.41
C ASP A 28 -29.33 4.54 13.34
N ALA A 29 -28.23 5.22 13.69
CA ALA A 29 -27.42 5.96 12.72
C ALA A 29 -26.70 4.98 11.79
N ILE A 30 -27.38 4.53 10.73
CA ILE A 30 -26.76 3.83 9.61
C ILE A 30 -25.63 4.72 9.11
N LYS A 31 -24.40 4.22 9.24
CA LYS A 31 -23.17 4.97 9.00
C LYS A 31 -22.96 5.12 7.50
N LEU A 32 -23.65 6.10 6.90
CA LEU A 32 -23.72 6.34 5.45
C LEU A 32 -22.44 6.94 4.84
N THR A 33 -21.30 6.29 5.08
CA THR A 33 -20.09 6.42 4.27
C THR A 33 -20.20 5.49 3.07
N TRP A 34 -20.89 5.93 2.01
CA TRP A 34 -20.99 5.23 0.73
C TRP A 34 -19.94 5.80 -0.24
N PRO A 35 -18.76 5.18 -0.40
CA PRO A 35 -17.85 5.52 -1.48
C PRO A 35 -18.41 4.93 -2.78
N ALA A 36 -18.93 5.79 -3.66
CA ALA A 36 -19.41 5.40 -5.00
C ALA A 36 -18.34 4.66 -5.85
N THR A 37 -17.08 4.68 -5.40
CA THR A 37 -15.91 3.96 -5.94
C THR A 37 -15.72 2.52 -5.46
N GLN A 38 -16.69 1.87 -4.79
CA GLN A 38 -16.54 0.45 -4.42
C GLN A 38 -17.71 -0.43 -4.90
N PRO A 39 -17.41 -1.67 -5.35
CA PRO A 39 -18.40 -2.73 -5.34
C PRO A 39 -18.68 -3.09 -3.88
N ASP A 40 -19.82 -2.64 -3.35
CA ASP A 40 -20.37 -3.23 -2.16
C ASP A 40 -21.24 -4.43 -2.57
N ALA A 41 -21.15 -5.54 -1.84
CA ALA A 41 -21.87 -6.76 -2.20
C ALA A 41 -23.39 -6.70 -1.89
N GLY A 42 -23.96 -5.50 -1.81
CA GLY A 42 -25.35 -5.30 -1.39
C GLY A 42 -25.88 -3.87 -1.54
N GLY A 43 -25.22 -2.84 -1.02
CA GLY A 43 -25.81 -1.50 -0.87
C GLY A 43 -26.12 -0.79 -2.19
N HIS A 44 -25.15 -0.59 -3.08
CA HIS A 44 -25.35 0.00 -4.41
C HIS A 44 -26.29 -0.86 -5.28
N ALA A 45 -26.17 -2.19 -5.19
CA ALA A 45 -27.04 -3.11 -5.92
C ALA A 45 -28.50 -3.08 -5.43
N VAL A 46 -28.73 -2.94 -4.12
CA VAL A 46 -30.07 -2.77 -3.53
C VAL A 46 -30.62 -1.38 -3.84
N LEU A 47 -29.82 -0.32 -3.72
CA LEU A 47 -30.24 1.03 -4.10
C LEU A 47 -30.65 1.11 -5.59
N ALA A 48 -29.89 0.47 -6.48
CA ALA A 48 -30.23 0.38 -7.90
C ALA A 48 -31.48 -0.45 -8.17
N LYS A 49 -31.84 -1.42 -7.32
CA LYS A 49 -33.10 -2.19 -7.42
C LYS A 49 -34.30 -1.42 -6.87
N ASP A 50 -34.15 -0.78 -5.71
CA ASP A 50 -35.26 -0.15 -4.97
C ASP A 50 -35.61 1.26 -5.47
N PHE A 51 -34.65 1.98 -6.06
CA PHE A 51 -34.83 3.35 -6.51
C PHE A 51 -34.71 3.48 -8.04
N THR A 52 -35.61 4.29 -8.60
CA THR A 52 -35.73 4.55 -10.04
C THR A 52 -34.83 5.69 -10.51
N ARG A 53 -34.52 6.63 -9.62
CA ARG A 53 -33.51 7.68 -9.85
C ARG A 53 -32.73 7.92 -8.56
N ILE A 54 -31.43 8.09 -8.68
CA ILE A 54 -30.55 8.51 -7.58
C ILE A 54 -29.75 9.71 -8.04
N TYR A 55 -29.82 10.80 -7.29
CA TYR A 55 -28.95 11.97 -7.43
C TYR A 55 -27.99 11.99 -6.24
N HIS A 56 -26.69 12.00 -6.48
CA HIS A 56 -25.68 11.99 -5.42
C HIS A 56 -24.62 13.08 -5.65
N VAL A 57 -24.54 14.04 -4.73
CA VAL A 57 -23.45 15.01 -4.66
C VAL A 57 -22.43 14.56 -3.64
N ASP A 58 -21.19 14.31 -4.07
CA ASP A 58 -20.04 14.10 -3.19
C ASP A 58 -19.45 15.48 -2.81
N LEU A 59 -19.51 15.83 -1.52
CA LEU A 59 -19.01 17.07 -0.96
C LEU A 59 -17.58 16.94 -0.39
N HIS A 60 -16.93 15.78 -0.51
CA HIS A 60 -15.57 15.54 -0.04
C HIS A 60 -15.37 15.88 1.45
N GLY A 61 -14.18 16.35 1.85
CA GLY A 61 -13.87 16.74 3.22
C GLY A 61 -13.47 15.56 4.12
N ASN A 62 -12.95 14.48 3.55
CA ASN A 62 -12.43 13.33 4.29
C ASN A 62 -10.94 13.52 4.65
N VAL A 63 -10.70 14.18 5.77
CA VAL A 63 -9.36 14.46 6.32
C VAL A 63 -8.50 13.20 6.48
N ARG A 64 -9.14 12.03 6.66
CA ARG A 64 -8.44 10.74 6.82
C ARG A 64 -7.87 10.17 5.52
N GLN A 65 -8.45 10.55 4.38
CA GLN A 65 -8.00 10.13 3.04
C GLN A 65 -7.04 11.14 2.40
N ASN A 66 -7.16 12.42 2.75
CA ASN A 66 -6.26 13.46 2.25
C ASN A 66 -5.71 14.31 3.43
N PRO A 67 -4.52 13.95 3.97
CA PRO A 67 -3.90 14.69 5.07
C PRO A 67 -3.50 16.14 4.75
N LYS A 68 -3.54 16.56 3.47
CA LYS A 68 -3.34 17.97 3.08
C LYS A 68 -4.54 18.85 3.46
N LEU A 69 -5.71 18.26 3.73
CA LEU A 69 -6.88 18.96 4.25
C LEU A 69 -6.66 19.28 5.74
N SER A 70 -6.18 20.49 6.03
CA SER A 70 -5.95 20.93 7.41
C SER A 70 -7.24 21.01 8.24
N GLY A 71 -7.19 20.47 9.46
CA GLY A 71 -8.25 20.62 10.47
C GLY A 71 -9.63 20.16 9.98
N THR A 72 -10.60 21.06 10.07
CA THR A 72 -12.02 20.79 9.70
C THR A 72 -12.61 21.83 8.76
N THR A 73 -11.76 22.71 8.19
CA THR A 73 -12.16 23.83 7.32
C THR A 73 -12.76 23.42 5.99
N HIS A 74 -12.41 22.24 5.47
CA HIS A 74 -12.85 21.71 4.17
C HIS A 74 -14.07 20.78 4.26
N ASN A 75 -14.58 20.53 5.47
CA ASN A 75 -15.72 19.66 5.73
C ASN A 75 -16.94 20.49 6.12
N VAL A 76 -18.09 20.24 5.47
CA VAL A 76 -19.31 21.04 5.70
C VAL A 76 -19.80 21.00 7.15
N PHE A 77 -19.70 19.86 7.85
CA PHE A 77 -20.09 19.76 9.26
C PHE A 77 -18.93 20.00 10.24
N GLY A 78 -17.73 20.34 9.74
CA GLY A 78 -16.54 20.47 10.58
C GLY A 78 -16.08 19.14 11.19
N ILE A 79 -16.33 18.00 10.54
CA ILE A 79 -15.87 16.66 10.97
C ILE A 79 -14.73 16.13 10.10
N GLN A 80 -14.13 15.00 10.49
CA GLN A 80 -13.00 14.38 9.77
C GLN A 80 -13.40 13.41 8.65
N VAL A 81 -14.68 13.08 8.52
CA VAL A 81 -15.21 12.07 7.58
C VAL A 81 -15.94 12.79 6.45
N GLY A 82 -15.72 12.35 5.21
CA GLY A 82 -16.34 12.95 4.03
C GLY A 82 -17.86 12.91 4.07
N VAL A 83 -18.48 13.87 3.38
CA VAL A 83 -19.94 14.06 3.37
C VAL A 83 -20.44 14.00 1.93
N GLY A 84 -21.61 13.41 1.71
CA GLY A 84 -22.34 13.50 0.45
C GLY A 84 -23.84 13.66 0.68
N VAL A 85 -24.54 14.23 -0.30
CA VAL A 85 -26.00 14.43 -0.28
C VAL A 85 -26.61 13.50 -1.32
N THR A 86 -27.50 12.60 -0.87
CA THR A 86 -28.19 11.64 -1.75
C THR A 86 -29.68 11.90 -1.76
N VAL A 87 -30.26 12.07 -2.95
CA VAL A 87 -31.71 12.14 -3.18
C VAL A 87 -32.12 10.92 -3.99
N ALA A 88 -32.79 9.96 -3.36
CA ALA A 88 -33.20 8.70 -3.97
C ALA A 88 -34.73 8.69 -4.20
N ILE A 89 -35.16 8.44 -5.44
CA ILE A 89 -36.55 8.54 -5.88
C ILE A 89 -37.05 7.18 -6.37
N ARG A 90 -38.12 6.66 -5.78
CA ARG A 90 -38.80 5.42 -6.16
C ARG A 90 -40.16 5.75 -6.81
N ARG A 91 -40.39 5.26 -8.03
CA ARG A 91 -41.65 5.42 -8.78
C ARG A 91 -42.20 4.04 -9.16
N LYS A 92 -43.48 3.76 -8.85
CA LYS A 92 -44.07 2.41 -9.02
C LYS A 92 -44.02 1.87 -10.46
N ASN A 93 -44.05 2.73 -11.48
CA ASN A 93 -44.19 2.34 -12.89
C ASN A 93 -42.95 2.65 -13.75
N HIS A 94 -41.80 2.96 -13.16
CA HIS A 94 -40.61 3.40 -13.91
C HIS A 94 -39.60 2.25 -14.08
N LYS A 95 -39.44 1.74 -15.31
CA LYS A 95 -38.54 0.61 -15.62
C LYS A 95 -37.07 1.00 -15.83
N LYS A 96 -36.77 2.29 -15.98
CA LYS A 96 -35.39 2.79 -16.10
C LYS A 96 -34.89 3.26 -14.74
N HIS A 97 -33.72 2.74 -14.36
CA HIS A 97 -32.93 3.14 -13.20
C HIS A 97 -31.81 4.07 -13.68
N GLU A 98 -31.75 5.28 -13.14
CA GLU A 98 -30.78 6.31 -13.55
C GLU A 98 -30.00 6.82 -12.34
N ILE A 99 -28.67 6.82 -12.43
CA ILE A 99 -27.80 7.39 -11.40
C ILE A 99 -27.16 8.65 -11.97
N ALA A 100 -27.36 9.76 -11.27
CA ALA A 100 -26.78 11.06 -11.54
C ALA A 100 -25.82 11.39 -10.40
N TYR A 101 -24.57 11.68 -10.76
CA TYR A 101 -23.50 11.95 -9.81
C TYR A 101 -22.87 13.31 -10.10
N GLN A 102 -22.54 14.05 -9.05
CA GLN A 102 -21.69 15.22 -9.13
C GLN A 102 -20.73 15.23 -7.95
N ARG A 103 -19.56 15.85 -8.13
CA ARG A 103 -18.52 15.96 -7.12
C ARG A 103 -17.97 17.37 -7.13
N VAL A 104 -17.93 18.00 -5.96
CA VAL A 104 -17.27 19.29 -5.79
C VAL A 104 -15.75 19.10 -5.67
N GLU A 105 -14.95 20.13 -5.96
CA GLU A 105 -13.49 20.00 -5.87
C GLU A 105 -13.04 19.69 -4.43
N GLU A 106 -12.04 18.80 -4.31
CA GLU A 106 -11.55 18.24 -3.03
C GLU A 106 -11.14 19.34 -2.04
N ASN A 107 -10.48 20.38 -2.55
CA ASN A 107 -9.88 21.50 -1.82
C ASN A 107 -10.82 22.67 -1.55
N LEU A 108 -12.10 22.63 -1.97
CA LEU A 108 -13.03 23.71 -1.60
C LEU A 108 -13.18 23.82 -0.08
N THR A 109 -13.23 25.05 0.41
CA THR A 109 -13.56 25.29 1.81
C THR A 109 -15.04 24.96 2.06
N ARG A 110 -15.39 24.75 3.34
CA ARG A 110 -16.79 24.61 3.79
C ARG A 110 -17.68 25.74 3.29
N TRP A 111 -17.19 26.98 3.27
CA TRP A 111 -17.99 28.14 2.84
C TRP A 111 -18.23 28.13 1.32
N ASP A 112 -17.25 27.70 0.53
CA ASP A 112 -17.41 27.59 -0.92
C ASP A 112 -18.32 26.43 -1.31
N LYS A 113 -18.29 25.33 -0.54
CA LYS A 113 -19.26 24.23 -0.66
C LYS A 113 -20.69 24.68 -0.34
N TYR A 114 -20.87 25.57 0.65
CA TYR A 114 -22.17 26.17 0.93
C TYR A 114 -22.63 27.10 -0.21
N ARG A 115 -21.76 28.00 -0.70
CA ARG A 115 -22.07 28.85 -1.87
C ARG A 115 -22.44 28.03 -3.11
N TRP A 116 -21.75 26.91 -3.35
CA TRP A 116 -22.06 25.99 -4.45
C TRP A 116 -23.45 25.35 -4.28
N LEU A 117 -23.80 24.90 -3.07
CA LEU A 117 -25.14 24.36 -2.76
C LEU A 117 -26.24 25.42 -2.90
N GLU A 118 -26.02 26.62 -2.37
CA GLU A 118 -26.94 27.77 -2.47
C GLU A 118 -27.14 28.22 -3.92
N GLY A 119 -26.06 28.28 -4.71
CA GLY A 119 -26.11 28.59 -6.13
C GLY A 119 -26.84 27.53 -6.96
N SER A 120 -26.69 26.25 -6.61
CA SER A 120 -27.39 25.14 -7.26
C SER A 120 -28.91 25.18 -7.01
N LYS A 121 -29.34 25.65 -5.82
CA LYS A 121 -30.73 25.79 -5.32
C LYS A 121 -31.57 24.51 -5.23
N GLN A 122 -31.58 23.68 -6.27
CA GLN A 122 -32.41 22.49 -6.45
C GLN A 122 -31.67 21.44 -7.29
N VAL A 123 -32.16 20.20 -7.29
CA VAL A 123 -31.57 19.10 -8.07
C VAL A 123 -31.42 19.46 -9.56
N ALA A 124 -32.34 20.22 -10.14
CA ALA A 124 -32.27 20.64 -11.55
C ALA A 124 -31.20 21.71 -11.86
N GLY A 125 -30.65 22.40 -10.85
CA GLY A 125 -29.60 23.41 -11.02
C GLY A 125 -28.17 22.88 -10.85
N VAL A 126 -28.01 21.57 -10.60
CA VAL A 126 -26.73 20.89 -10.57
C VAL A 126 -26.46 20.30 -11.95
N ASP A 127 -25.26 20.52 -12.50
CA ASP A 127 -24.81 19.77 -13.68
C ASP A 127 -24.46 18.33 -13.27
N TRP A 128 -25.02 17.34 -13.96
CA TRP A 128 -25.01 15.94 -13.53
C TRP A 128 -24.27 15.03 -14.51
N ARG A 129 -23.22 14.38 -14.03
CA ARG A 129 -22.64 13.22 -14.72
C ARG A 129 -23.55 12.01 -14.53
N LYS A 130 -24.19 11.57 -15.61
CA LYS A 130 -24.91 10.28 -15.61
C LYS A 130 -23.90 9.13 -15.48
N LEU A 131 -24.15 8.22 -14.55
CA LEU A 131 -23.35 7.01 -14.35
C LEU A 131 -24.14 5.77 -14.79
N LYS A 132 -23.44 4.85 -15.45
CA LYS A 132 -23.90 3.49 -15.70
C LYS A 132 -23.03 2.57 -14.84
N PRO A 133 -23.60 1.86 -13.84
CA PRO A 133 -22.82 0.92 -13.04
C PRO A 133 -22.21 -0.21 -13.90
N ASP A 134 -21.09 -0.76 -13.44
CA ASP A 134 -20.52 -1.98 -14.02
C ASP A 134 -21.36 -3.24 -13.67
N ALA A 135 -20.94 -4.40 -14.17
CA ALA A 135 -21.56 -5.69 -13.86
C ALA A 135 -21.54 -6.05 -12.36
N LYS A 136 -20.67 -5.42 -11.56
CA LYS A 136 -20.53 -5.57 -10.11
C LYS A 136 -21.30 -4.49 -9.32
N SER A 137 -22.11 -3.68 -10.01
CA SER A 137 -22.85 -2.53 -9.46
C SER A 137 -21.99 -1.39 -8.90
N THR A 138 -20.71 -1.30 -9.25
CA THR A 138 -19.84 -0.14 -8.93
C THR A 138 -20.27 1.07 -9.74
N TRP A 139 -20.51 2.23 -9.10
CA TRP A 139 -20.93 3.45 -9.81
C TRP A 139 -19.74 4.20 -10.44
N LEU A 140 -18.61 4.28 -9.72
CA LEU A 140 -17.36 4.88 -10.17
C LEU A 140 -16.29 3.81 -10.39
N VAL A 141 -16.37 3.19 -11.57
CA VAL A 141 -15.37 2.26 -12.11
C VAL A 141 -14.01 2.98 -12.18
N ALA A 142 -12.93 2.29 -11.81
CA ALA A 142 -11.58 2.82 -11.95
C ALA A 142 -11.15 2.87 -13.43
N TYR A 143 -10.31 3.83 -13.81
CA TYR A 143 -9.68 3.80 -15.12
C TYR A 143 -8.84 2.52 -15.27
N GLY A 144 -8.96 1.84 -16.41
CA GLY A 144 -8.29 0.56 -16.66
C GLY A 144 -8.84 -0.65 -15.88
N ALA A 145 -10.00 -0.57 -15.23
CA ALA A 145 -10.54 -1.69 -14.44
C ALA A 145 -10.79 -2.97 -15.26
N ASP A 146 -11.34 -2.84 -16.47
CA ASP A 146 -11.64 -4.00 -17.34
C ASP A 146 -10.35 -4.71 -17.79
N GLU A 147 -9.31 -3.93 -18.10
CA GLU A 147 -7.97 -4.42 -18.44
C GLU A 147 -7.30 -5.12 -17.24
N PHE A 148 -7.38 -4.48 -16.07
CA PHE A 148 -6.88 -5.04 -14.82
C PHE A 148 -7.58 -6.36 -14.45
N GLU A 149 -8.89 -6.47 -14.70
CA GLU A 149 -9.64 -7.72 -14.47
C GLU A 149 -9.19 -8.86 -15.40
N GLY A 150 -8.72 -8.56 -16.61
CA GLY A 150 -8.12 -9.52 -17.53
C GLY A 150 -6.73 -10.05 -17.12
N PHE A 151 -6.10 -9.45 -16.10
CA PHE A 151 -4.81 -9.92 -15.57
C PHE A 151 -4.99 -11.05 -14.53
N VAL A 152 -3.97 -11.90 -14.42
CA VAL A 152 -4.01 -13.08 -13.54
C VAL A 152 -3.94 -12.66 -12.06
N PRO A 153 -4.89 -13.07 -11.21
CA PRO A 153 -4.87 -12.69 -9.79
C PRO A 153 -3.66 -13.28 -9.06
N ILE A 154 -2.97 -12.45 -8.26
CA ILE A 154 -1.83 -12.89 -7.44
C ILE A 154 -2.23 -14.00 -6.45
N ALA A 155 -3.43 -13.90 -5.86
CA ALA A 155 -4.12 -14.94 -5.09
C ALA A 155 -5.62 -14.62 -5.02
N ASP A 156 -6.45 -15.63 -4.69
CA ASP A 156 -7.86 -15.43 -4.32
C ASP A 156 -8.02 -15.56 -2.79
N LYS A 157 -8.94 -14.76 -2.23
CA LYS A 157 -9.30 -14.71 -0.81
C LYS A 157 -10.72 -15.19 -0.52
N ARG A 158 -11.55 -15.35 -1.55
CA ARG A 158 -13.00 -15.52 -1.43
C ARG A 158 -13.44 -16.90 -1.90
N ASN A 159 -12.85 -17.39 -2.99
CA ASN A 159 -13.04 -18.74 -3.50
C ASN A 159 -11.67 -19.43 -3.65
N ALA A 160 -11.67 -20.76 -3.71
CA ALA A 160 -10.49 -21.52 -4.11
C ALA A 160 -10.35 -21.49 -5.64
N ASN A 161 -10.08 -20.31 -6.22
CA ASN A 161 -9.83 -20.18 -7.64
C ASN A 161 -8.50 -20.87 -8.00
N PRO A 162 -8.51 -21.96 -8.80
CA PRO A 162 -7.28 -22.66 -9.17
C PRO A 162 -6.37 -21.82 -10.10
N GLN A 163 -6.90 -20.76 -10.71
CA GLN A 163 -6.19 -19.87 -11.64
C GLN A 163 -5.62 -18.65 -10.92
N THR A 164 -4.67 -18.89 -10.02
CA THR A 164 -3.97 -17.88 -9.20
C THR A 164 -2.47 -18.14 -9.18
N ILE A 165 -1.64 -17.11 -8.99
CA ILE A 165 -0.18 -17.30 -8.93
C ILE A 165 0.23 -17.99 -7.63
N PHE A 166 -0.28 -17.55 -6.49
CA PHE A 166 -0.01 -18.13 -5.17
C PHE A 166 -1.24 -18.84 -4.62
N ALA A 167 -1.07 -20.08 -4.16
CA ALA A 167 -2.12 -20.88 -3.53
C ALA A 167 -2.56 -20.27 -2.18
N GLU A 168 -1.58 -19.81 -1.39
CA GLU A 168 -1.78 -19.27 -0.05
C GLU A 168 -1.30 -17.82 0.06
N SER A 169 -2.07 -17.01 0.81
CA SER A 169 -1.67 -15.67 1.23
C SER A 169 -2.18 -15.38 2.64
N SER A 170 -1.45 -14.54 3.37
CA SER A 170 -1.79 -14.19 4.75
C SER A 170 -1.66 -12.69 5.00
N PRO A 171 -2.54 -12.06 5.79
CA PRO A 171 -2.19 -10.80 6.45
C PRO A 171 -0.94 -10.99 7.34
N GLY A 172 -0.17 -9.92 7.55
CA GLY A 172 0.84 -9.87 8.60
C GLY A 172 0.24 -10.02 10.01
N VAL A 173 1.08 -10.29 11.00
CA VAL A 173 0.65 -10.61 12.36
C VAL A 173 -0.05 -9.41 13.02
N LYS A 174 -1.01 -9.68 13.89
CA LYS A 174 -1.77 -8.66 14.64
C LYS A 174 -1.75 -8.99 16.11
N THR A 175 -1.00 -8.23 16.91
CA THR A 175 -0.81 -8.55 18.32
C THR A 175 -1.92 -7.99 19.23
N ASN A 176 -2.43 -6.80 18.93
CA ASN A 176 -3.19 -5.90 19.82
C ASN A 176 -2.42 -5.38 21.06
N ARG A 177 -1.14 -5.70 21.21
CA ARG A 177 -0.28 -5.40 22.37
C ARG A 177 1.18 -5.24 21.97
N ASP A 178 1.44 -4.45 20.92
CA ASP A 178 2.77 -4.33 20.30
C ASP A 178 3.86 -3.92 21.30
N ASP A 179 3.53 -3.06 22.25
CA ASP A 179 4.33 -2.63 23.40
C ASP A 179 4.77 -3.79 24.33
N VAL A 180 3.98 -4.86 24.42
CA VAL A 180 4.29 -6.03 25.25
C VAL A 180 5.15 -7.05 24.51
N VAL A 181 4.83 -7.32 23.23
CA VAL A 181 5.41 -8.47 22.49
C VAL A 181 6.43 -8.09 21.42
N TYR A 182 6.65 -6.81 21.12
CA TYR A 182 7.78 -6.34 20.33
C TYR A 182 8.77 -5.54 21.19
N ASP A 183 10.07 -5.68 20.91
CA ASP A 183 11.11 -4.75 21.36
C ASP A 183 12.35 -4.77 20.47
N PHE A 184 13.15 -3.71 20.47
CA PHE A 184 14.48 -3.73 19.84
C PHE A 184 15.51 -4.46 20.73
N ASN A 185 15.33 -4.45 22.04
CA ASN A 185 16.18 -5.13 23.01
C ASN A 185 15.58 -6.49 23.41
N ARG A 186 16.25 -7.58 23.00
CA ARG A 186 15.80 -8.96 23.27
C ARG A 186 15.63 -9.24 24.77
N LYS A 187 16.52 -8.73 25.63
CA LYS A 187 16.43 -8.97 27.08
C LYS A 187 15.21 -8.25 27.67
N ALA A 188 15.01 -6.98 27.31
CA ALA A 188 13.84 -6.23 27.74
C ALA A 188 12.52 -6.88 27.29
N LEU A 189 12.48 -7.49 26.11
CA LEU A 189 11.34 -8.30 25.65
C LEU A 189 11.13 -9.54 26.52
N VAL A 190 12.18 -10.34 26.77
CA VAL A 190 12.11 -11.56 27.59
C VAL A 190 11.54 -11.26 28.98
N ASP A 191 12.12 -10.26 29.67
CA ASP A 191 11.76 -9.93 31.04
C ASP A 191 10.31 -9.40 31.11
N ARG A 192 9.91 -8.56 30.15
CA ARG A 192 8.55 -8.02 30.03
C ARG A 192 7.50 -9.08 29.73
N VAL A 193 7.78 -10.02 28.82
CA VAL A 193 6.84 -11.08 28.47
C VAL A 193 6.66 -12.05 29.63
N LYS A 194 7.72 -12.39 30.37
CA LYS A 194 7.63 -13.19 31.61
C LYS A 194 6.70 -12.52 32.63
N GLN A 195 6.93 -11.23 32.94
CA GLN A 195 6.05 -10.49 33.85
C GLN A 195 4.59 -10.45 33.38
N PHE A 196 4.36 -10.22 32.08
CA PHE A 196 3.01 -10.22 31.52
C PHE A 196 2.31 -11.60 31.63
N ILE A 197 3.06 -12.69 31.50
CA ILE A 197 2.57 -14.06 31.68
C ILE A 197 2.24 -14.35 33.15
N GLU A 198 3.08 -13.90 34.09
CA GLU A 198 2.82 -14.00 35.53
C GLU A 198 1.56 -13.24 35.94
N ASP A 199 1.45 -11.97 35.54
CA ASP A 199 0.26 -11.13 35.77
C ASP A 199 -1.01 -11.79 35.18
N TYR A 200 -0.93 -12.32 33.96
CA TYR A 200 -2.02 -13.03 33.32
C TYR A 200 -2.42 -14.30 34.08
N ASN A 201 -1.45 -15.11 34.50
CA ASN A 201 -1.70 -16.35 35.24
C ASN A 201 -2.30 -16.07 36.63
N ALA A 202 -1.91 -14.98 37.30
CA ALA A 202 -2.55 -14.52 38.53
C ALA A 202 -4.04 -14.16 38.32
N GLU A 203 -4.41 -13.58 37.18
CA GLU A 203 -5.82 -13.35 36.81
C GLU A 203 -6.56 -14.66 36.52
N VAL A 204 -5.91 -15.67 35.93
CA VAL A 204 -6.47 -17.03 35.75
C VAL A 204 -6.78 -17.66 37.11
N ASP A 205 -5.87 -17.58 38.08
CA ASP A 205 -6.09 -18.08 39.44
C ASP A 205 -7.17 -17.31 40.19
N ARG A 206 -7.25 -15.99 40.00
CA ARG A 206 -8.36 -15.18 40.53
C ARG A 206 -9.68 -15.64 39.91
N TYR A 207 -9.71 -15.84 38.59
CA TYR A 207 -10.92 -16.24 37.84
C TYR A 207 -11.43 -17.59 38.32
N LYS A 208 -10.55 -18.60 38.44
CA LYS A 208 -10.88 -19.93 38.98
C LYS A 208 -11.43 -19.87 40.41
N ARG A 209 -10.83 -19.05 41.29
CA ARG A 209 -11.28 -18.89 42.68
C ARG A 209 -12.60 -18.13 42.85
N SER A 210 -13.00 -17.29 41.91
CA SER A 210 -14.15 -16.38 42.08
C SER A 210 -15.55 -17.04 42.08
N SER A 211 -15.61 -18.38 42.09
CA SER A 211 -16.81 -19.23 41.98
C SER A 211 -17.60 -19.02 40.67
N THR A 212 -17.72 -20.07 39.85
CA THR A 212 -18.24 -19.96 38.47
C THR A 212 -19.76 -19.80 38.40
N THR A 213 -20.29 -18.71 38.97
CA THR A 213 -21.68 -18.31 38.77
C THR A 213 -21.93 -18.14 37.27
N ARG A 214 -23.01 -18.73 36.75
CA ARG A 214 -23.40 -18.76 35.31
C ARG A 214 -23.41 -17.36 34.64
N ARG A 215 -23.46 -16.29 35.44
CA ARG A 215 -23.34 -14.86 35.10
C ARG A 215 -21.94 -14.45 34.61
N LEU A 216 -20.86 -14.91 35.24
CA LEU A 216 -19.47 -14.51 34.89
C LEU A 216 -18.98 -15.02 33.53
N LYS A 217 -19.64 -16.05 32.95
CA LYS A 217 -19.40 -16.47 31.57
C LYS A 217 -19.99 -15.51 30.52
N LYS A 218 -20.91 -14.60 30.89
CA LYS A 218 -21.54 -13.63 29.97
C LYS A 218 -20.89 -12.24 29.96
N THR A 219 -20.23 -11.80 31.04
CA THR A 219 -19.59 -10.48 31.11
C THR A 219 -18.19 -10.50 31.71
N VAL A 220 -17.24 -11.15 31.02
CA VAL A 220 -15.82 -11.15 31.43
C VAL A 220 -15.22 -9.74 31.53
N ASP A 221 -15.79 -8.79 30.79
CA ASP A 221 -15.37 -7.38 30.80
C ASP A 221 -15.60 -6.67 32.13
N ASP A 222 -16.62 -7.08 32.91
CA ASP A 222 -16.89 -6.56 34.25
C ASP A 222 -15.88 -7.12 35.28
N TYR A 223 -15.15 -8.18 34.91
CA TYR A 223 -14.28 -8.93 35.81
C TYR A 223 -12.80 -8.61 35.63
N VAL A 224 -12.33 -8.36 34.40
CA VAL A 224 -10.90 -8.18 34.11
C VAL A 224 -10.38 -6.81 34.51
N LYS A 225 -9.19 -6.78 35.10
CA LYS A 225 -8.48 -5.53 35.42
C LYS A 225 -7.65 -5.08 34.22
N TYR A 226 -7.72 -3.79 33.90
CA TYR A 226 -7.04 -3.20 32.73
C TYR A 226 -5.76 -2.44 33.08
N ASP A 227 -5.36 -2.47 34.35
CA ASP A 227 -4.22 -1.73 34.91
C ASP A 227 -2.91 -2.31 34.37
N ASN A 228 -2.69 -3.62 34.56
CA ASN A 228 -1.46 -4.30 34.14
C ASN A 228 -1.59 -5.03 32.78
N ILE A 229 -2.79 -5.54 32.45
CA ILE A 229 -2.98 -6.42 31.29
C ILE A 229 -3.73 -5.74 30.16
N LYS A 230 -3.07 -5.71 29.00
CA LYS A 230 -3.63 -5.27 27.71
C LYS A 230 -4.48 -6.39 27.08
N TRP A 231 -5.70 -6.54 27.58
CA TRP A 231 -6.63 -7.58 27.13
C TRP A 231 -7.02 -7.48 25.65
N SER A 232 -7.13 -8.64 25.00
CA SER A 232 -7.77 -8.82 23.68
C SER A 232 -8.79 -9.95 23.78
N GLU A 233 -9.66 -10.12 22.78
CA GLU A 233 -10.70 -11.14 22.83
C GLU A 233 -10.11 -12.56 22.86
N THR A 234 -8.96 -12.81 22.20
CA THR A 234 -8.28 -14.11 22.28
C THR A 234 -7.76 -14.39 23.70
N LEU A 235 -7.11 -13.42 24.36
CA LEU A 235 -6.64 -13.57 25.74
C LEU A 235 -7.80 -13.74 26.74
N LYS A 236 -8.93 -13.03 26.51
CA LYS A 236 -10.17 -13.21 27.28
C LYS A 236 -10.78 -14.59 27.10
N LYS A 237 -10.72 -15.19 25.90
CA LYS A 237 -11.17 -16.58 25.67
C LYS A 237 -10.33 -17.57 26.46
N LYS A 238 -9.00 -17.45 26.43
CA LYS A 238 -8.09 -18.30 27.23
C LYS A 238 -8.38 -18.17 28.74
N LEU A 239 -8.62 -16.95 29.24
CA LEU A 239 -9.04 -16.71 30.63
C LEU A 239 -10.34 -17.43 30.98
N ARG A 240 -11.38 -17.31 30.13
CA ARG A 240 -12.68 -18.00 30.31
C ARG A 240 -12.55 -19.54 30.30
N ALA A 241 -11.55 -20.07 29.60
CA ALA A 241 -11.21 -21.50 29.58
C ALA A 241 -10.34 -21.95 30.78
N GLY A 242 -9.76 -21.01 31.53
CA GLY A 242 -8.85 -21.30 32.65
C GLY A 242 -7.47 -21.78 32.20
N GLU A 243 -7.08 -21.46 30.96
CA GLU A 243 -5.79 -21.83 30.37
C GLU A 243 -4.68 -20.89 30.85
N TYR A 244 -3.59 -21.43 31.37
CA TYR A 244 -2.39 -20.66 31.70
C TYR A 244 -1.58 -20.36 30.43
N ALA A 245 -0.82 -19.27 30.46
CA ALA A 245 0.26 -19.02 29.50
C ALA A 245 1.59 -19.52 30.08
N LYS A 246 2.52 -19.94 29.22
CA LYS A 246 3.88 -20.36 29.58
C LYS A 246 4.86 -19.63 28.68
N PHE A 247 5.96 -19.14 29.26
CA PHE A 247 7.06 -18.57 28.50
C PHE A 247 7.86 -19.67 27.79
N ASP A 248 8.11 -19.49 26.50
CA ASP A 248 9.05 -20.30 25.72
C ASP A 248 9.97 -19.39 24.90
N GLU A 249 11.27 -19.50 25.14
CA GLU A 249 12.28 -18.67 24.48
C GLU A 249 12.44 -18.98 22.99
N LEU A 250 12.04 -20.18 22.54
CA LEU A 250 12.04 -20.61 21.14
C LEU A 250 10.97 -19.89 20.29
N LEU A 251 10.01 -19.22 20.93
CA LEU A 251 9.01 -18.38 20.26
C LEU A 251 9.51 -16.95 19.98
N ILE A 252 10.73 -16.59 20.41
CA ILE A 252 11.32 -15.29 20.08
C ILE A 252 11.95 -15.34 18.68
N CYS A 253 11.39 -14.58 17.75
CA CYS A 253 11.92 -14.42 16.40
C CYS A 253 12.33 -12.97 16.11
N THR A 254 13.10 -12.75 15.04
CA THR A 254 13.20 -11.42 14.43
C THR A 254 11.98 -11.16 13.56
N ALA A 255 11.51 -9.93 13.57
CA ALA A 255 10.30 -9.50 12.91
C ALA A 255 10.47 -8.11 12.31
N ARG A 256 9.81 -7.88 11.18
CA ARG A 256 9.80 -6.61 10.47
C ARG A 256 8.53 -5.86 10.82
N TYR A 257 8.60 -5.05 11.87
CA TYR A 257 7.46 -4.28 12.37
C TYR A 257 7.01 -3.21 11.38
N ARG A 258 7.94 -2.56 10.67
CA ARG A 258 7.69 -1.59 9.58
C ARG A 258 8.76 -1.79 8.49
N PRO A 259 8.60 -1.19 7.29
CA PRO A 259 9.67 -1.20 6.29
C PRO A 259 11.03 -0.79 6.88
N PHE A 260 12.07 -1.59 6.60
CA PHE A 260 13.45 -1.44 7.10
C PHE A 260 13.58 -1.25 8.62
N THR A 261 12.59 -1.74 9.39
CA THR A 261 12.57 -1.70 10.85
C THR A 261 12.49 -3.12 11.38
N SER A 262 13.64 -3.68 11.77
CA SER A 262 13.72 -5.00 12.38
C SER A 262 13.69 -4.88 13.91
N SER A 263 12.96 -5.76 14.57
CA SER A 263 12.86 -5.86 16.03
C SER A 263 12.65 -7.33 16.42
N TYR A 264 12.73 -7.63 17.72
CA TYR A 264 12.34 -8.94 18.25
C TYR A 264 10.84 -8.99 18.47
N LEU A 265 10.24 -10.16 18.23
CA LEU A 265 8.84 -10.48 18.47
C LEU A 265 8.75 -11.76 19.31
N TYR A 266 7.92 -11.75 20.35
CA TYR A 266 7.47 -12.97 21.02
C TYR A 266 6.28 -13.56 20.24
N PHE A 267 6.57 -14.47 19.33
CA PHE A 267 5.62 -15.00 18.32
C PHE A 267 4.77 -16.16 18.86
N ASP A 268 4.08 -15.93 19.96
CA ASP A 268 3.16 -16.89 20.59
C ASP A 268 1.70 -16.62 20.17
N GLY A 269 1.05 -17.62 19.55
CA GLY A 269 -0.38 -17.57 19.21
C GLY A 269 -1.34 -17.42 20.40
N SER A 270 -0.85 -17.64 21.63
CA SER A 270 -1.60 -17.38 22.87
C SER A 270 -1.55 -15.91 23.32
N LEU A 271 -0.44 -15.21 23.03
CA LEU A 271 -0.21 -13.80 23.36
C LEU A 271 -0.43 -12.86 22.17
N ILE A 272 -0.59 -13.36 20.94
CA ILE A 272 -0.88 -12.57 19.73
C ILE A 272 -2.35 -12.73 19.35
N GLU A 273 -3.07 -11.64 19.10
CA GLU A 273 -4.50 -11.70 18.74
C GLU A 273 -4.75 -12.47 17.42
N ARG A 274 -3.93 -12.31 16.39
CA ARG A 274 -3.94 -13.16 15.18
C ARG A 274 -2.51 -13.32 14.63
N THR A 275 -2.01 -14.55 14.64
CA THR A 275 -0.83 -14.97 13.87
C THR A 275 -1.16 -15.20 12.38
N TYR A 276 -2.44 -15.42 12.06
CA TYR A 276 -2.92 -15.85 10.75
C TYR A 276 -2.15 -17.11 10.29
N ARG A 277 -1.58 -17.15 9.08
CA ARG A 277 -0.79 -18.31 8.60
C ARG A 277 0.71 -18.16 8.83
N PHE A 278 1.17 -17.17 9.60
CA PHE A 278 2.62 -17.00 9.82
C PHE A 278 3.27 -18.19 10.56
N SER A 279 2.52 -19.00 11.32
CA SER A 279 3.00 -20.28 11.88
C SER A 279 3.40 -21.28 10.78
N THR A 280 2.64 -21.35 9.68
CA THR A 280 2.95 -22.21 8.52
C THR A 280 4.00 -21.62 7.57
N TYR A 281 4.40 -20.35 7.76
CA TYR A 281 5.41 -19.68 6.92
C TYR A 281 6.77 -19.59 7.64
N TYR A 282 6.72 -19.43 8.96
CA TYR A 282 7.83 -19.28 9.89
C TYR A 282 7.56 -20.18 11.12
N PRO A 283 7.67 -21.52 11.00
CA PRO A 283 7.38 -22.46 12.09
C PRO A 283 8.32 -22.25 13.29
N ALA A 284 7.78 -22.46 14.49
CA ALA A 284 8.53 -22.33 15.74
C ALA A 284 9.67 -23.38 15.83
N GLY A 285 10.74 -23.05 16.55
CA GLY A 285 11.87 -23.96 16.78
C GLY A 285 12.81 -24.18 15.59
N GLN A 286 12.51 -23.70 14.37
CA GLN A 286 13.45 -23.77 13.26
C GLN A 286 14.51 -22.65 13.35
N PRO A 287 15.83 -22.98 13.41
CA PRO A 287 16.88 -21.96 13.46
C PRO A 287 17.01 -21.27 12.09
N ARG A 288 16.43 -20.06 11.99
CA ARG A 288 16.32 -19.25 10.75
C ARG A 288 15.50 -19.97 9.66
N PRO A 289 14.16 -19.84 9.65
CA PRO A 289 13.35 -20.35 8.54
C PRO A 289 13.83 -19.80 7.20
N THR A 290 14.21 -20.71 6.30
CA THR A 290 14.66 -20.41 4.94
C THR A 290 13.46 -20.09 4.05
N ASN A 291 12.81 -18.95 4.32
CA ASN A 291 11.61 -18.54 3.60
C ASN A 291 11.60 -17.03 3.31
N THR A 292 11.20 -16.69 2.10
CA THR A 292 11.06 -15.32 1.59
C THR A 292 9.61 -15.10 1.22
N HIS A 293 9.05 -13.93 1.53
CA HIS A 293 7.72 -13.53 1.09
C HIS A 293 7.68 -12.11 0.55
N ILE A 294 6.79 -11.88 -0.40
CA ILE A 294 6.43 -10.54 -0.86
C ILE A 294 5.41 -9.96 0.11
N TRP A 295 5.79 -8.93 0.86
CA TRP A 295 4.90 -8.14 1.72
C TRP A 295 4.27 -7.01 0.90
N VAL A 296 3.01 -7.18 0.50
CA VAL A 296 2.23 -6.18 -0.24
C VAL A 296 1.33 -5.41 0.71
N LYS A 297 1.40 -4.08 0.69
CA LYS A 297 0.40 -3.21 1.31
C LYS A 297 -0.51 -2.65 0.21
N SER A 298 -1.77 -3.06 0.24
CA SER A 298 -2.86 -2.46 -0.55
C SER A 298 -3.83 -1.70 0.36
N GLY A 299 -4.73 -0.90 -0.23
CA GLY A 299 -5.83 -0.24 0.48
C GLY A 299 -5.96 1.26 0.23
N ARG A 300 -7.13 1.83 0.51
CA ARG A 300 -7.50 3.22 0.15
C ARG A 300 -6.57 4.31 0.66
N ASP A 301 -6.10 4.18 1.89
CA ASP A 301 -5.44 5.27 2.61
C ASP A 301 -3.91 5.34 2.36
N TRP A 302 -3.37 4.43 1.55
CA TRP A 302 -1.93 4.24 1.30
C TRP A 302 -1.68 3.91 -0.18
N PRO A 303 -0.68 4.53 -0.83
CA PRO A 303 -0.13 4.03 -2.09
C PRO A 303 0.31 2.57 -1.93
N VAL A 304 0.08 1.77 -2.98
CA VAL A 304 0.50 0.36 -2.99
C VAL A 304 2.02 0.23 -2.97
N PHE A 305 2.53 -0.73 -2.22
CA PHE A 305 3.93 -1.16 -2.30
C PHE A 305 4.08 -2.67 -2.10
N GLY A 306 5.14 -3.24 -2.65
CA GLY A 306 5.66 -4.56 -2.31
C GLY A 306 7.04 -4.44 -1.66
N LEU A 307 7.36 -5.29 -0.69
CA LEU A 307 8.68 -5.40 -0.08
C LEU A 307 9.01 -6.87 0.24
N ALA A 308 10.14 -7.39 -0.24
CA ALA A 308 10.58 -8.75 0.08
C ALA A 308 11.07 -8.84 1.52
N SER A 309 10.63 -9.86 2.27
CA SER A 309 11.01 -10.09 3.67
C SER A 309 11.31 -11.56 3.93
N ASN A 310 12.30 -11.82 4.80
CA ASN A 310 12.65 -13.11 5.38
C ASN A 310 12.37 -13.15 6.91
N GLN A 311 11.59 -12.19 7.42
CA GLN A 311 11.22 -12.03 8.82
C GLN A 311 9.70 -11.89 8.95
N VAL A 312 9.11 -12.37 10.04
CA VAL A 312 7.67 -12.20 10.35
C VAL A 312 7.28 -10.72 10.26
N VAL A 313 6.27 -10.36 9.47
CA VAL A 313 5.84 -8.95 9.28
C VAL A 313 4.55 -8.62 10.04
N ASP A 314 4.43 -7.37 10.50
CA ASP A 314 3.19 -6.84 11.09
C ASP A 314 2.07 -6.64 10.05
N LEU A 315 0.82 -6.59 10.52
CA LEU A 315 -0.39 -6.29 9.73
C LEU A 315 -0.40 -4.88 9.11
N LEU A 316 0.46 -3.98 9.58
CA LEU A 316 0.47 -2.53 9.30
C LEU A 316 -0.79 -1.79 9.79
N PRO A 317 -0.68 -0.47 10.06
CA PRO A 317 -1.83 0.35 10.38
C PRO A 317 -2.90 0.29 9.28
N GLN A 318 -4.18 0.36 9.69
CA GLN A 318 -5.35 0.32 8.81
C GLN A 318 -5.54 -1.00 8.02
N GLY A 319 -4.68 -2.01 8.23
CA GLY A 319 -4.75 -3.31 7.57
C GLY A 319 -4.47 -3.23 6.06
N GLY A 320 -4.87 -4.27 5.31
CA GLY A 320 -4.58 -4.36 3.87
C GLY A 320 -3.14 -4.78 3.52
N SER A 321 -2.30 -5.05 4.52
CA SER A 321 -1.11 -5.89 4.38
C SER A 321 -1.50 -7.31 3.97
N GLN A 322 -0.77 -7.88 3.01
CA GLN A 322 -0.82 -9.28 2.59
C GLN A 322 0.58 -9.78 2.26
N CYS A 323 0.80 -11.07 2.47
CA CYS A 323 2.10 -11.71 2.40
C CYS A 323 1.99 -12.97 1.56
N PHE A 324 2.81 -13.05 0.52
CA PHE A 324 2.88 -14.15 -0.44
C PHE A 324 4.23 -14.84 -0.25
N PRO A 325 4.32 -15.91 0.57
CA PRO A 325 5.57 -16.63 0.77
C PRO A 325 5.91 -17.48 -0.44
N PHE A 326 7.19 -17.79 -0.60
CA PHE A 326 7.65 -18.79 -1.56
C PHE A 326 7.39 -20.21 -1.05
N TYR A 327 7.69 -20.49 0.22
CA TYR A 327 7.40 -21.78 0.84
C TYR A 327 6.25 -21.70 1.85
N VAL A 328 5.49 -22.79 1.95
CA VAL A 328 4.60 -23.07 3.09
C VAL A 328 5.02 -24.40 3.70
N TYR A 329 4.84 -24.54 5.01
CA TYR A 329 5.15 -25.71 5.82
C TYR A 329 3.86 -26.13 6.55
N ASP A 330 3.84 -27.33 7.12
CA ASP A 330 2.85 -27.64 8.16
C ASP A 330 3.28 -27.00 9.49
N GLU A 331 2.39 -26.94 10.49
CA GLU A 331 2.66 -26.19 11.74
C GLU A 331 3.80 -26.79 12.59
N ASP A 332 4.12 -28.07 12.39
CA ASP A 332 5.31 -28.74 12.95
C ASP A 332 6.61 -28.44 12.19
N GLY A 333 6.53 -27.67 11.09
CA GLY A 333 7.64 -27.33 10.21
C GLY A 333 8.00 -28.42 9.19
N SER A 334 7.22 -29.50 9.08
CA SER A 334 7.36 -30.52 8.04
C SER A 334 6.72 -30.07 6.71
N ASN A 335 6.71 -30.97 5.71
CA ASN A 335 5.96 -30.84 4.46
C ASN A 335 6.14 -29.50 3.72
N ARG A 336 7.40 -29.03 3.66
CA ARG A 336 7.78 -27.82 2.90
C ARG A 336 7.38 -27.95 1.44
N ARG A 337 6.47 -27.08 1.00
CA ARG A 337 5.92 -27.01 -0.35
C ARG A 337 6.09 -25.61 -0.94
N GLU A 338 6.24 -25.53 -2.25
CA GLU A 338 6.25 -24.26 -2.98
C GLU A 338 4.82 -23.72 -3.07
N ASN A 339 4.65 -22.41 -2.83
CA ASN A 339 3.36 -21.75 -2.80
C ASN A 339 2.91 -21.20 -4.16
N VAL A 340 3.85 -21.00 -5.08
CA VAL A 340 3.53 -20.70 -6.48
C VAL A 340 2.86 -21.95 -7.08
N THR A 341 1.68 -21.77 -7.69
CA THR A 341 0.85 -22.89 -8.14
C THR A 341 1.47 -23.61 -9.34
N ASP A 342 1.22 -24.92 -9.46
CA ASP A 342 1.62 -25.68 -10.65
C ASP A 342 0.83 -25.24 -11.89
N TRP A 343 -0.38 -24.70 -11.70
CA TRP A 343 -1.12 -24.01 -12.76
C TRP A 343 -0.34 -22.80 -13.27
N ALA A 344 0.11 -21.90 -12.39
CA ALA A 344 0.89 -20.74 -12.79
C ALA A 344 2.20 -21.16 -13.47
N LEU A 345 2.92 -22.14 -12.91
CA LEU A 345 4.14 -22.66 -13.53
C LEU A 345 3.89 -23.18 -14.96
N LYS A 346 2.81 -23.94 -15.17
CA LYS A 346 2.40 -24.42 -16.49
C LYS A 346 2.06 -23.25 -17.42
N THR A 347 1.18 -22.35 -16.97
CA THR A 347 0.69 -21.21 -17.75
C THR A 347 1.81 -20.25 -18.18
N PHE A 348 2.77 -19.95 -17.31
CA PHE A 348 3.93 -19.13 -17.69
C PHE A 348 4.85 -19.84 -18.70
N ARG A 349 5.13 -21.14 -18.53
CA ARG A 349 5.91 -21.93 -19.49
C ARG A 349 5.25 -22.04 -20.86
N GLU A 350 3.92 -22.17 -20.89
CA GLU A 350 3.13 -22.23 -22.13
C GLU A 350 3.07 -20.86 -22.83
N ALA A 351 2.75 -19.79 -22.10
CA ALA A 351 2.68 -18.44 -22.66
C ALA A 351 4.02 -17.96 -23.25
N TYR A 352 5.13 -18.18 -22.54
CA TYR A 352 6.46 -17.74 -22.97
C TYR A 352 7.21 -18.75 -23.85
N GLY A 353 6.68 -19.96 -24.04
CA GLY A 353 7.34 -21.03 -24.81
C GLY A 353 8.61 -21.60 -24.16
N ASP A 354 8.94 -21.19 -22.94
CA ASP A 354 10.18 -21.54 -22.24
C ASP A 354 9.91 -22.52 -21.08
N LYS A 355 10.30 -23.78 -21.27
CA LYS A 355 10.18 -24.84 -20.27
C LYS A 355 11.13 -24.71 -19.08
N THR A 356 12.16 -23.86 -19.20
CA THR A 356 13.17 -23.65 -18.13
C THR A 356 12.68 -22.71 -17.03
N ILE A 357 11.60 -21.94 -17.27
CA ILE A 357 10.99 -21.06 -16.27
C ILE A 357 10.74 -21.84 -14.98
N SER A 358 11.31 -21.35 -13.89
CA SER A 358 11.16 -21.89 -12.54
C SER A 358 10.08 -21.16 -11.75
N LYS A 359 9.65 -21.70 -10.61
CA LYS A 359 8.75 -20.96 -9.71
C LYS A 359 9.42 -19.76 -9.05
N TRP A 360 10.75 -19.78 -8.88
CA TRP A 360 11.51 -18.60 -8.41
C TRP A 360 11.50 -17.50 -9.46
N ASP A 361 11.60 -17.84 -10.74
CA ASP A 361 11.53 -16.87 -11.84
C ASP A 361 10.16 -16.17 -11.83
N ILE A 362 9.08 -16.92 -11.60
CA ILE A 362 7.71 -16.36 -11.46
C ILE A 362 7.60 -15.51 -10.19
N PHE A 363 8.16 -15.94 -9.06
CA PHE A 363 8.17 -15.15 -7.82
C PHE A 363 8.88 -13.81 -8.01
N HIS A 364 10.06 -13.82 -8.64
CA HIS A 364 10.83 -12.63 -8.95
C HIS A 364 10.14 -11.76 -10.01
N TYR A 365 9.58 -12.35 -11.07
CA TYR A 365 8.78 -11.67 -12.08
C TYR A 365 7.63 -10.87 -11.45
N VAL A 366 6.87 -11.48 -10.54
CA VAL A 366 5.82 -10.79 -9.76
C VAL A 366 6.41 -9.64 -8.94
N TYR A 367 7.57 -9.85 -8.31
CA TYR A 367 8.23 -8.81 -7.51
C TYR A 367 8.67 -7.61 -8.38
N GLY A 368 9.27 -7.84 -9.55
CA GLY A 368 9.63 -6.80 -10.52
C GLY A 368 8.39 -6.05 -11.05
N MET A 369 7.34 -6.78 -11.44
CA MET A 369 6.09 -6.19 -11.91
C MET A 369 5.40 -5.29 -10.86
N LEU A 370 5.46 -5.68 -9.58
CA LEU A 370 4.96 -4.85 -8.46
C LEU A 370 5.76 -3.56 -8.23
N HIS A 371 6.95 -3.43 -8.82
CA HIS A 371 7.76 -2.21 -8.77
C HIS A 371 7.58 -1.31 -10.00
N HIS A 372 7.10 -1.85 -11.14
CA HIS A 372 6.97 -1.13 -12.40
C HIS A 372 6.11 0.16 -12.29
N PRO A 373 6.63 1.34 -12.68
CA PRO A 373 5.96 2.63 -12.43
C PRO A 373 4.65 2.77 -13.23
N GLY A 374 4.63 2.40 -14.51
CA GLY A 374 3.43 2.47 -15.37
C GLY A 374 2.25 1.65 -14.83
N TYR A 375 2.45 0.35 -14.56
CA TYR A 375 1.48 -0.50 -13.86
C TYR A 375 0.98 0.12 -12.54
N ARG A 376 1.89 0.57 -11.66
CA ARG A 376 1.52 1.15 -10.36
C ARG A 376 0.68 2.42 -10.49
N ASP A 377 1.00 3.32 -11.43
CA ASP A 377 0.24 4.56 -11.60
C ASP A 377 -1.08 4.35 -12.34
N LYS A 378 -1.09 3.57 -13.44
CA LYS A 378 -2.31 3.30 -14.22
C LYS A 378 -3.38 2.60 -13.37
N PHE A 379 -2.99 1.58 -12.59
CA PHE A 379 -3.93 0.77 -11.81
C PHE A 379 -4.01 1.16 -10.33
N LYS A 380 -3.47 2.32 -9.92
CA LYS A 380 -3.46 2.80 -8.51
C LYS A 380 -4.83 2.75 -7.83
N ASP A 381 -5.91 2.98 -8.56
CA ASP A 381 -7.26 2.96 -8.00
C ASP A 381 -7.89 1.56 -7.92
N CYS A 382 -7.45 0.59 -8.72
CA CYS A 382 -7.77 -0.82 -8.56
C CYS A 382 -6.99 -1.40 -7.36
N LEU A 383 -5.69 -1.11 -7.27
CA LEU A 383 -4.77 -1.57 -6.22
C LEU A 383 -5.11 -1.00 -4.81
N LYS A 384 -5.92 0.06 -4.72
CA LYS A 384 -6.54 0.55 -3.47
C LYS A 384 -7.75 -0.28 -3.01
N ARG A 385 -8.38 -1.06 -3.90
CA ARG A 385 -9.66 -1.74 -3.70
C ARG A 385 -9.51 -3.26 -3.57
N GLU A 386 -8.62 -3.86 -4.36
CA GLU A 386 -8.40 -5.30 -4.43
C GLU A 386 -6.90 -5.66 -4.41
N LEU A 387 -6.59 -6.96 -4.50
CA LEU A 387 -5.22 -7.46 -4.61
C LEU A 387 -4.62 -7.15 -5.99
N PRO A 388 -3.29 -7.08 -6.12
CA PRO A 388 -2.63 -7.04 -7.42
C PRO A 388 -3.08 -8.18 -8.35
N ARG A 389 -3.21 -7.84 -9.63
CA ARG A 389 -3.37 -8.80 -10.72
C ARG A 389 -2.22 -8.56 -11.69
N ILE A 390 -1.54 -9.64 -12.05
CA ILE A 390 -0.24 -9.59 -12.70
C ILE A 390 -0.46 -9.79 -14.21
N PRO A 391 -0.09 -8.80 -15.04
CA PRO A 391 -0.09 -8.95 -16.50
C PRO A 391 1.03 -9.89 -16.96
N PHE A 392 1.00 -10.26 -18.24
CA PHE A 392 2.06 -10.98 -18.94
C PHE A 392 2.82 -9.99 -19.83
N ALA A 393 4.09 -9.77 -19.51
CA ALA A 393 5.01 -8.90 -20.25
C ALA A 393 5.16 -9.37 -21.72
N GLY A 394 5.22 -8.42 -22.66
CA GLY A 394 5.28 -8.67 -24.11
C GLY A 394 3.97 -9.12 -24.77
N PHE A 395 2.87 -9.16 -24.02
CA PHE A 395 1.54 -9.49 -24.54
C PHE A 395 0.59 -8.30 -24.43
N GLU A 396 0.98 -7.17 -25.02
CA GLU A 396 0.17 -5.95 -25.05
C GLU A 396 -1.20 -6.22 -25.68
N ASN A 397 -2.23 -5.63 -25.08
CA ASN A 397 -3.59 -5.74 -25.59
C ASN A 397 -3.71 -4.98 -26.92
N ARG A 398 -3.54 -5.67 -28.06
CA ARG A 398 -3.39 -5.05 -29.41
C ARG A 398 -4.55 -4.14 -29.82
N SER A 399 -5.72 -4.29 -29.21
CA SER A 399 -6.88 -3.40 -29.39
C SER A 399 -6.68 -2.00 -28.78
N ALA A 400 -5.96 -1.91 -27.65
CA ALA A 400 -5.69 -0.66 -26.94
C ALA A 400 -4.56 0.14 -27.61
N ALA A 401 -3.52 -0.53 -28.11
CA ALA A 401 -2.41 0.10 -28.81
C ALA A 401 -2.87 0.86 -30.07
N ALA A 402 -3.78 0.27 -30.86
CA ALA A 402 -4.37 0.92 -32.03
C ALA A 402 -5.18 2.18 -31.65
N SER A 403 -5.95 2.12 -30.55
CA SER A 403 -6.73 3.26 -30.05
C SER A 403 -5.85 4.37 -29.48
N ALA A 404 -4.73 4.03 -28.83
CA ALA A 404 -3.77 5.00 -28.32
C ALA A 404 -3.06 5.76 -29.46
N ALA A 405 -2.61 5.04 -30.50
CA ALA A 405 -2.00 5.65 -31.69
C ALA A 405 -2.97 6.58 -32.44
N GLN A 406 -4.27 6.22 -32.50
CA GLN A 406 -5.31 7.08 -33.07
C GLN A 406 -5.63 8.29 -32.18
N ALA A 407 -5.56 8.16 -30.85
CA ALA A 407 -5.77 9.28 -29.92
C ALA A 407 -4.64 10.32 -29.94
N SER A 408 -3.39 9.91 -30.23
CA SER A 408 -2.27 10.83 -30.47
C SER A 408 -2.32 11.53 -31.84
N GLY A 409 -3.19 11.09 -32.76
CA GLY A 409 -3.24 11.57 -34.13
C GLY A 409 -4.40 12.53 -34.43
N LEU A 410 -4.39 13.75 -33.89
CA LEU A 410 -5.34 14.80 -34.32
C LEU A 410 -4.68 16.02 -35.01
N ARG A 411 -4.73 15.98 -36.33
CA ARG A 411 -5.04 17.08 -37.27
C ARG A 411 -4.16 18.35 -37.24
N SER A 412 -3.21 18.39 -38.17
CA SER A 412 -2.91 19.62 -38.93
C SER A 412 -3.83 19.70 -40.15
N ASN A 413 -4.92 20.47 -40.05
CA ASN A 413 -5.77 20.84 -41.18
C ASN A 413 -5.46 22.30 -41.54
N GLU A 414 -4.59 22.53 -42.53
CA GLU A 414 -4.50 23.83 -43.19
C GLU A 414 -5.30 23.75 -44.50
N GLN A 415 -6.28 24.64 -44.63
CA GLN A 415 -7.03 24.83 -45.87
C GLN A 415 -6.22 25.73 -46.79
N GLY A 416 -6.18 25.39 -48.08
CA GLY A 416 -5.44 26.18 -49.05
C GLY A 416 -6.16 27.46 -49.44
N GLU A 417 -5.41 28.55 -49.58
CA GLU A 417 -5.73 29.65 -50.50
C GLU A 417 -4.69 29.67 -51.61
N ALA A 418 -5.13 29.91 -52.84
CA ALA A 418 -4.28 29.84 -54.03
C ALA A 418 -3.91 31.25 -54.51
N GLN A 419 -2.64 31.49 -54.86
CA GLN A 419 -2.27 32.49 -55.87
C GLN A 419 -0.85 32.29 -56.45
N LEU A 420 -0.82 32.11 -57.78
CA LEU A 420 0.17 32.59 -58.77
C LEU A 420 1.66 32.17 -58.69
N ARG A 421 2.15 31.59 -59.81
CA ARG A 421 3.57 31.51 -60.23
C ARG A 421 3.97 32.79 -60.99
N PRO A 422 5.27 33.16 -61.05
CA PRO A 422 6.17 32.79 -62.18
C PRO A 422 7.48 32.09 -61.71
N GLU A 423 8.16 31.21 -62.45
CA GLU A 423 9.22 31.45 -63.49
C GLU A 423 10.41 32.34 -63.06
N ALA A 424 11.71 32.09 -63.36
CA ALA A 424 12.47 30.88 -63.78
C ALA A 424 14.02 31.14 -63.72
N HIS A 425 14.85 30.09 -63.70
CA HIS A 425 16.29 30.03 -64.11
C HIS A 425 17.40 30.78 -63.25
N PRO A 426 18.74 30.61 -63.50
CA PRO A 426 19.50 29.40 -63.10
C PRO A 426 20.99 29.58 -62.60
N ALA A 427 21.55 28.53 -61.98
CA ALA A 427 23.01 28.16 -61.95
C ALA A 427 24.01 29.13 -61.23
N PRO A 428 25.33 28.78 -61.01
CA PRO A 428 26.11 27.59 -61.42
C PRO A 428 26.98 26.89 -60.32
N LYS A 429 27.67 25.80 -60.71
CA LYS A 429 28.82 25.16 -60.01
C LYS A 429 30.15 25.60 -60.67
N PRO A 430 31.34 25.48 -60.03
CA PRO A 430 32.16 24.24 -59.99
C PRO A 430 32.77 24.01 -58.57
N ALA A 431 33.86 23.25 -58.25
CA ALA A 431 34.87 22.47 -58.97
C ALA A 431 35.37 21.25 -58.12
N LYS A 432 36.66 20.85 -58.23
CA LYS A 432 37.41 19.86 -57.39
C LYS A 432 38.92 20.16 -57.37
N ARG A 433 39.65 19.74 -56.31
CA ARG A 433 41.09 19.29 -56.18
C ARG A 433 41.45 19.25 -54.66
N GLY A 434 42.36 18.46 -54.10
CA GLY A 434 43.29 17.40 -54.57
C GLY A 434 43.66 16.42 -53.39
N ALA A 435 44.65 15.53 -53.51
CA ALA A 435 44.80 14.31 -52.67
C ALA A 435 46.00 14.26 -51.68
N GLY A 436 45.95 13.38 -50.65
CA GLY A 436 47.07 13.04 -49.73
C GLY A 436 46.79 11.89 -48.73
N LYS A 437 47.75 10.95 -48.56
CA LYS A 437 47.71 9.62 -47.86
C LYS A 437 47.58 9.59 -46.29
N VAL A 438 46.66 8.75 -45.75
CA VAL A 438 46.82 7.50 -44.90
C VAL A 438 47.93 7.44 -43.81
N PRO A 439 47.77 6.83 -42.57
CA PRO A 439 46.80 5.78 -42.12
C PRO A 439 46.10 5.85 -40.71
N ALA A 440 44.93 5.17 -40.62
CA ALA A 440 44.37 4.33 -39.52
C ALA A 440 44.02 4.90 -38.10
N PRO A 441 43.16 4.23 -37.29
CA PRO A 441 42.27 3.08 -37.56
C PRO A 441 40.76 3.45 -37.55
N GLY A 442 39.89 2.52 -37.97
CA GLY A 442 38.47 2.80 -38.23
C GLY A 442 37.53 2.78 -37.01
N ALA A 443 36.61 3.74 -36.96
CA ALA A 443 35.39 3.67 -36.17
C ALA A 443 34.29 2.98 -36.99
N GLY A 444 33.86 1.79 -36.54
CA GLY A 444 32.75 1.06 -37.16
C GLY A 444 31.40 1.42 -36.54
N ASP A 445 30.36 1.53 -37.38
CA ASP A 445 28.95 1.70 -37.02
C ASP A 445 28.50 0.85 -35.81
N SER A 446 28.41 1.49 -34.64
CA SER A 446 27.87 0.90 -33.41
C SER A 446 26.47 1.41 -33.07
N ALA A 447 26.14 2.66 -33.43
CA ALA A 447 24.86 3.29 -33.09
C ALA A 447 23.64 2.63 -33.77
N GLY A 448 23.78 2.17 -35.01
CA GLY A 448 22.67 1.56 -35.77
C GLY A 448 22.27 0.16 -35.30
N ARG A 449 23.20 -0.63 -34.73
CA ARG A 449 22.94 -2.00 -34.24
C ARG A 449 22.34 -1.99 -32.83
N ASP A 450 22.78 -1.06 -31.99
CA ASP A 450 22.31 -0.94 -30.61
C ASP A 450 20.86 -0.40 -30.53
N ALA A 451 20.35 0.21 -31.60
CA ALA A 451 18.92 0.52 -31.76
C ALA A 451 18.11 -0.72 -32.14
N SER A 452 18.53 -1.45 -33.18
CA SER A 452 17.79 -2.64 -33.67
C SER A 452 17.81 -3.81 -32.68
N GLU A 453 18.87 -3.99 -31.88
CA GLU A 453 18.84 -4.97 -30.79
C GLU A 453 17.87 -4.59 -29.67
N ARG A 454 17.69 -3.30 -29.37
CA ARG A 454 16.69 -2.85 -28.38
C ARG A 454 15.27 -3.08 -28.87
N ASP A 455 14.99 -2.81 -30.15
CA ASP A 455 13.67 -3.09 -30.76
C ASP A 455 13.37 -4.60 -30.85
N VAL A 456 14.37 -5.44 -31.09
CA VAL A 456 14.18 -6.91 -31.07
C VAL A 456 13.99 -7.45 -29.65
N ARG A 457 14.66 -6.86 -28.64
CA ARG A 457 14.44 -7.21 -27.22
C ARG A 457 13.08 -6.74 -26.71
N SER A 458 12.58 -5.59 -27.15
CA SER A 458 11.25 -5.11 -26.77
C SER A 458 10.12 -5.94 -27.40
N ALA A 459 10.34 -6.54 -28.58
CA ALA A 459 9.33 -7.34 -29.27
C ALA A 459 9.19 -8.80 -28.81
N ASN A 460 10.16 -9.37 -28.06
CA ASN A 460 10.12 -10.79 -27.65
C ASN A 460 9.57 -10.96 -26.21
N PRO A 461 8.40 -11.61 -26.02
CA PRO A 461 7.80 -11.75 -24.70
C PRO A 461 8.67 -12.53 -23.71
N ALA A 462 9.39 -13.56 -24.15
CA ALA A 462 10.24 -14.35 -23.26
C ALA A 462 11.45 -13.53 -22.76
N LEU A 463 11.99 -12.63 -23.58
CA LEU A 463 13.04 -11.71 -23.14
C LEU A 463 12.49 -10.65 -22.17
N GLN A 464 11.28 -10.13 -22.39
CA GLN A 464 10.65 -9.23 -21.42
C GLN A 464 10.39 -9.96 -20.08
N PHE A 465 9.89 -11.20 -20.09
CA PHE A 465 9.71 -12.01 -18.88
C PHE A 465 11.01 -12.14 -18.09
N ARG A 466 12.11 -12.49 -18.77
CA ARG A 466 13.43 -12.61 -18.13
C ARG A 466 13.91 -11.27 -17.57
N ALA A 467 13.79 -10.15 -18.31
CA ALA A 467 14.13 -8.83 -17.80
C ALA A 467 13.36 -8.46 -16.50
N PHE A 468 12.06 -8.75 -16.43
CA PHE A 468 11.27 -8.57 -15.20
C PHE A 468 11.67 -9.51 -14.06
N ALA A 469 12.02 -10.77 -14.37
CA ALA A 469 12.47 -11.75 -13.39
C ALA A 469 13.85 -11.39 -12.83
N ASP A 470 14.82 -11.05 -13.67
CA ASP A 470 16.19 -10.72 -13.28
C ASP A 470 16.26 -9.41 -12.46
N ALA A 471 15.52 -8.39 -12.88
CA ALA A 471 15.34 -7.16 -12.10
C ALA A 471 14.59 -7.44 -10.79
N GLY A 472 13.58 -8.32 -10.82
CA GLY A 472 12.86 -8.79 -9.65
C GLY A 472 13.74 -9.53 -8.64
N GLU A 473 14.67 -10.37 -9.09
CA GLU A 473 15.64 -11.07 -8.23
C GLU A 473 16.62 -10.07 -7.61
N THR A 474 17.16 -9.16 -8.43
CA THR A 474 18.07 -8.09 -8.00
C THR A 474 17.41 -7.23 -6.91
N LEU A 475 16.18 -6.76 -7.15
CA LEU A 475 15.37 -6.05 -6.17
C LEU A 475 15.09 -6.91 -4.94
N CYS A 476 14.73 -8.19 -5.09
CA CYS A 476 14.43 -9.08 -3.97
C CYS A 476 15.65 -9.19 -3.02
N LYS A 477 16.82 -9.52 -3.58
CA LYS A 477 18.09 -9.61 -2.87
C LYS A 477 18.46 -8.29 -2.17
N LEU A 478 18.38 -7.17 -2.88
CA LEU A 478 18.69 -5.84 -2.36
C LEU A 478 17.85 -5.47 -1.11
N HIS A 479 16.55 -5.79 -1.13
CA HIS A 479 15.64 -5.51 -0.01
C HIS A 479 15.74 -6.51 1.16
N LEU A 480 16.26 -7.72 0.91
CA LEU A 480 16.53 -8.72 1.96
C LEU A 480 17.87 -8.45 2.66
N ASP A 481 18.89 -8.08 1.90
CA ASP A 481 20.27 -7.88 2.36
C ASP A 481 20.63 -6.42 2.70
N TYR A 482 19.63 -5.54 2.86
CA TYR A 482 19.84 -4.10 3.07
C TYR A 482 20.83 -3.76 4.21
N GLU A 483 20.81 -4.50 5.31
CA GLU A 483 21.72 -4.32 6.47
C GLU A 483 23.15 -4.83 6.24
N LYS A 484 23.40 -5.48 5.10
CA LYS A 484 24.72 -5.99 4.67
C LYS A 484 25.39 -5.11 3.63
N LEU A 485 24.69 -4.13 3.06
CA LEU A 485 25.24 -3.26 2.02
C LEU A 485 26.30 -2.32 2.59
N GLU A 486 27.21 -1.88 1.74
CA GLU A 486 28.10 -0.76 2.06
C GLU A 486 27.28 0.54 2.19
N PRO A 487 27.33 1.24 3.34
CA PRO A 487 26.52 2.43 3.57
C PRO A 487 26.78 3.51 2.50
N TRP A 488 25.74 4.26 2.14
CA TRP A 488 25.93 5.46 1.32
C TRP A 488 26.91 6.43 2.01
N PRO A 489 27.91 6.98 1.30
CA PRO A 489 28.92 7.84 1.90
C PRO A 489 28.31 9.17 2.34
N LEU A 490 28.07 9.30 3.64
CA LEU A 490 27.58 10.53 4.28
C LEU A 490 28.71 11.24 5.02
N ARG A 491 28.81 12.56 4.85
CA ARG A 491 29.75 13.38 5.61
C ARG A 491 29.22 13.56 7.04
N ARG A 492 29.89 12.93 8.01
CA ARG A 492 29.63 13.10 9.45
C ARG A 492 30.15 14.48 9.88
N MET A 493 29.28 15.33 10.43
CA MET A 493 29.67 16.58 11.07
C MET A 493 29.39 16.49 12.58
N VAL A 494 30.45 16.65 13.38
CA VAL A 494 30.43 16.53 14.83
C VAL A 494 30.53 17.93 15.45
N ALA A 495 29.66 18.25 16.41
CA ALA A 495 29.68 19.52 17.11
C ALA A 495 30.95 19.68 17.96
N LEU A 496 31.51 20.89 18.02
CA LEU A 496 32.72 21.19 18.83
C LEU A 496 32.53 20.86 20.33
N SER A 497 31.29 20.92 20.82
CA SER A 497 30.91 20.57 22.19
C SER A 497 30.84 19.05 22.47
N ALA A 498 31.07 18.20 21.48
CA ALA A 498 30.90 16.74 21.60
C ALA A 498 32.15 15.98 22.07
N LYS A 499 33.19 16.67 22.56
CA LYS A 499 34.44 16.03 22.99
C LYS A 499 34.20 15.15 24.23
N GLY A 500 34.25 13.83 24.05
CA GLY A 500 33.93 12.85 25.10
C GLY A 500 32.43 12.56 25.26
N CYS A 501 31.58 13.03 24.35
CA CYS A 501 30.14 12.76 24.36
C CYS A 501 29.78 11.52 23.52
N ASP A 502 28.63 10.91 23.83
CA ASP A 502 28.02 9.92 22.96
C ASP A 502 27.57 10.57 21.63
N LEU A 503 28.13 10.09 20.53
CA LEU A 503 27.86 10.61 19.19
C LEU A 503 26.65 9.97 18.51
N TYR A 504 26.23 8.78 18.93
CA TYR A 504 25.36 7.92 18.13
C TYR A 504 23.99 7.65 18.75
N THR A 505 23.87 7.72 20.08
CA THR A 505 22.60 7.51 20.78
C THR A 505 21.53 8.51 20.34
N ILE A 506 20.34 7.98 20.03
CA ILE A 506 19.13 8.72 19.71
C ILE A 506 18.31 8.88 21.00
N THR A 507 18.06 10.12 21.44
CA THR A 507 17.39 10.41 22.72
C THR A 507 15.90 10.77 22.60
N ASP A 508 15.48 11.28 21.44
CA ASP A 508 14.08 11.47 21.04
C ASP A 508 13.94 10.84 19.65
N LYS A 509 14.13 11.64 18.59
CA LYS A 509 14.05 11.21 17.19
C LYS A 509 15.06 11.96 16.33
N MET A 510 15.54 11.32 15.27
CA MET A 510 16.32 11.98 14.22
C MET A 510 15.47 13.01 13.46
N ARG A 511 16.10 14.04 12.89
CA ARG A 511 15.39 15.17 12.26
C ARG A 511 16.06 15.59 10.95
N LEU A 512 15.35 15.47 9.84
CA LEU A 512 15.79 16.00 8.54
C LEU A 512 15.83 17.53 8.58
N SER A 513 16.79 18.10 7.85
CA SER A 513 16.81 19.52 7.50
C SER A 513 15.64 19.89 6.60
N LYS A 514 15.31 21.19 6.52
CA LYS A 514 14.20 21.70 5.70
C LYS A 514 14.38 21.40 4.21
N ASP A 515 15.64 21.39 3.74
CA ASP A 515 16.06 21.05 2.38
C ASP A 515 16.33 19.54 2.19
N ARG A 516 16.15 18.71 3.22
CA ARG A 516 16.36 17.25 3.25
C ARG A 516 17.78 16.75 2.93
N LYS A 517 18.76 17.62 2.74
CA LYS A 517 20.16 17.27 2.41
C LYS A 517 20.99 16.82 3.61
N SER A 518 20.46 16.96 4.83
CA SER A 518 21.08 16.46 6.06
C SER A 518 20.09 15.90 7.08
N LEU A 519 20.60 15.03 7.95
CA LEU A 519 19.88 14.39 9.04
C LEU A 519 20.60 14.65 10.36
N LYS A 520 19.98 15.42 11.26
CA LYS A 520 20.44 15.55 12.64
C LYS A 520 20.08 14.28 13.40
N VAL A 521 21.09 13.54 13.86
CA VAL A 521 20.92 12.29 14.63
C VAL A 521 20.55 12.62 16.07
N ASN A 522 21.40 13.44 16.70
CA ASN A 522 21.23 13.96 18.06
C ASN A 522 21.86 15.37 18.14
N ASN A 523 22.17 15.89 19.34
CA ASN A 523 22.78 17.22 19.49
C ASN A 523 24.26 17.29 19.11
N HIS A 524 24.92 16.16 18.90
CA HIS A 524 26.37 16.06 18.66
C HIS A 524 26.69 15.68 17.20
N LEU A 525 25.88 14.85 16.55
CA LEU A 525 26.11 14.33 15.20
C LEU A 525 25.02 14.76 14.20
N THR A 526 25.45 15.29 13.06
CA THR A 526 24.61 15.53 11.87
C THR A 526 25.26 14.90 10.64
N LEU A 527 24.46 14.17 9.84
CA LEU A 527 24.90 13.51 8.61
C LEU A 527 24.53 14.37 7.40
N HIS A 528 25.46 14.61 6.49
CA HIS A 528 25.28 15.43 5.28
C HIS A 528 25.54 14.64 4.00
N GLY A 529 24.93 15.08 2.90
CA GLY A 529 25.12 14.48 1.57
C GLY A 529 24.04 13.45 1.20
N ILE A 530 22.85 13.58 1.78
CA ILE A 530 21.69 12.74 1.42
C ILE A 530 21.24 13.12 0.00
N PRO A 531 21.20 12.18 -0.97
CA PRO A 531 20.70 12.45 -2.31
C PRO A 531 19.19 12.76 -2.29
N GLU A 532 18.74 13.70 -3.10
CA GLU A 532 17.31 14.07 -3.18
C GLU A 532 16.47 12.90 -3.73
N ARG A 533 16.97 12.20 -4.76
CA ARG A 533 16.35 11.01 -5.37
C ARG A 533 16.09 9.86 -4.38
N CYS A 534 16.80 9.80 -3.24
CA CYS A 534 16.53 8.80 -2.19
C CYS A 534 15.09 8.87 -1.64
N PHE A 535 14.44 10.04 -1.72
CA PHE A 535 13.06 10.19 -1.22
C PHE A 535 11.99 9.67 -2.19
N ASP A 536 12.36 9.33 -3.44
CA ASP A 536 11.44 8.83 -4.46
C ASP A 536 11.13 7.34 -4.31
N TYR A 537 12.00 6.57 -3.66
CA TYR A 537 11.70 5.20 -3.27
C TYR A 537 10.72 5.16 -2.08
N ARG A 538 9.42 5.14 -2.43
CA ARG A 538 8.31 5.21 -1.47
C ARG A 538 7.69 3.84 -1.18
N LEU A 539 7.57 3.55 0.12
CA LEU A 539 6.84 2.42 0.67
C LEU A 539 5.57 2.94 1.33
N GLY A 540 4.57 3.16 0.48
CA GLY A 540 3.32 3.80 0.84
C GLY A 540 3.47 5.31 0.99
N ASN A 541 3.05 5.84 2.14
CA ASN A 541 3.02 7.29 2.37
C ASN A 541 4.39 7.93 2.68
N ARG A 542 5.47 7.15 2.82
CA ARG A 542 6.82 7.60 3.22
C ARG A 542 7.90 7.02 2.31
N SER A 543 9.04 7.70 2.19
CA SER A 543 10.26 7.07 1.66
C SER A 543 10.83 6.02 2.61
N ALA A 544 11.72 5.16 2.12
CA ALA A 544 12.43 4.20 2.96
C ALA A 544 13.25 4.86 4.09
N LEU A 545 13.91 5.99 3.81
CA LEU A 545 14.63 6.77 4.83
C LEU A 545 13.65 7.43 5.84
N GLU A 546 12.51 7.95 5.37
CA GLU A 546 11.45 8.49 6.24
C GLU A 546 10.81 7.42 7.14
N TRP A 547 10.91 6.13 6.78
CA TRP A 547 10.54 5.00 7.64
C TRP A 547 11.53 4.79 8.78
N VAL A 548 12.83 4.72 8.48
CA VAL A 548 13.89 4.59 9.49
C VAL A 548 13.80 5.73 10.51
N ILE A 549 13.66 6.97 10.06
CA ILE A 549 13.57 8.16 10.92
C ILE A 549 12.33 8.16 11.84
N ASP A 550 11.23 7.55 11.39
CA ASP A 550 9.98 7.47 12.16
C ASP A 550 9.96 6.38 13.22
N GLN A 551 10.76 5.33 13.03
CA GLN A 551 10.73 4.11 13.85
C GLN A 551 11.94 3.99 14.78
N TYR A 552 13.15 4.34 14.32
CA TYR A 552 14.35 4.38 15.16
C TYR A 552 14.37 5.68 15.96
N ARG A 553 13.51 5.70 16.99
CA ARG A 553 13.34 6.78 17.97
C ARG A 553 13.00 6.20 19.33
N VAL A 554 13.42 6.87 20.40
CA VAL A 554 12.98 6.51 21.76
C VAL A 554 11.52 6.93 21.92
N LYS A 555 10.68 6.02 22.42
CA LYS A 555 9.25 6.29 22.60
C LYS A 555 8.67 5.48 23.76
N THR A 556 8.13 6.17 24.75
CA THR A 556 7.28 5.59 25.79
C THR A 556 5.82 5.55 25.36
N ASP A 557 5.14 4.41 25.54
CA ASP A 557 3.68 4.36 25.42
C ASP A 557 3.01 4.99 26.64
N LYS A 558 2.07 5.90 26.41
CA LYS A 558 1.42 6.65 27.49
C LYS A 558 0.50 5.82 28.38
N LYS A 559 0.03 4.65 27.92
CA LYS A 559 -0.89 3.81 28.68
C LYS A 559 -0.14 2.75 29.48
N SER A 560 0.82 2.06 28.88
CA SER A 560 1.57 0.99 29.56
C SER A 560 2.85 1.48 30.25
N GLY A 561 3.32 2.70 29.98
CA GLY A 561 4.58 3.22 30.53
C GLY A 561 5.83 2.57 29.93
N ILE A 562 5.67 1.63 29.00
CA ILE A 562 6.76 0.88 28.38
C ILE A 562 7.51 1.78 27.40
N THR A 563 8.82 1.89 27.58
CA THR A 563 9.73 2.58 26.66
C THR A 563 10.31 1.60 25.66
N SER A 564 10.08 1.87 24.37
CA SER A 564 10.80 1.27 23.25
C SER A 564 12.04 2.13 22.98
N ASP A 565 13.22 1.52 23.09
CA ASP A 565 14.52 2.15 22.83
C ASP A 565 15.25 1.37 21.72
N PRO A 566 15.54 1.98 20.56
CA PRO A 566 16.24 1.32 19.45
C PRO A 566 17.77 1.27 19.62
N ASN A 567 18.34 1.96 20.60
CA ASN A 567 19.79 2.08 20.73
C ASN A 567 20.42 0.74 21.14
N ARG A 568 21.58 0.43 20.55
CA ARG A 568 22.30 -0.83 20.75
C ARG A 568 23.61 -0.58 21.48
N GLN A 569 23.75 -1.15 22.67
CA GLN A 569 24.98 -1.06 23.46
C GLN A 569 26.11 -1.91 22.85
N ASP A 570 25.75 -2.95 22.10
CA ASP A 570 26.66 -3.87 21.41
C ASP A 570 27.13 -3.35 20.04
N ASP A 571 26.34 -2.48 19.39
CA ASP A 571 26.70 -1.78 18.15
C ASP A 571 26.13 -0.35 18.16
N PRO A 572 26.81 0.61 18.83
CA PRO A 572 26.33 1.99 18.92
C PRO A 572 26.19 2.69 17.55
N GLU A 573 26.98 2.30 16.55
CA GLU A 573 26.90 2.87 15.20
C GLU A 573 25.76 2.28 14.36
N TYR A 574 25.10 1.21 14.81
CA TYR A 574 24.09 0.46 14.05
C TYR A 574 23.09 1.36 13.31
N ILE A 575 22.47 2.32 14.00
CA ILE A 575 21.40 3.15 13.40
C ILE A 575 21.96 4.17 12.40
N VAL A 576 23.17 4.69 12.64
CA VAL A 576 23.85 5.62 11.71
C VAL A 576 24.32 4.87 10.45
N ARG A 577 24.81 3.64 10.63
CA ARG A 577 25.15 2.71 9.55
C ARG A 577 23.91 2.35 8.72
N LEU A 578 22.81 2.02 9.40
CA LEU A 578 21.50 1.70 8.81
C LEU A 578 20.94 2.85 7.96
N VAL A 579 21.07 4.10 8.41
CA VAL A 579 20.66 5.28 7.62
C VAL A 579 21.40 5.32 6.28
N GLY A 580 22.71 5.12 6.26
CA GLY A 580 23.49 5.05 5.01
C GLY A 580 23.09 3.86 4.15
N GLN A 581 22.84 2.70 4.75
CA GLN A 581 22.41 1.47 4.06
C GLN A 581 21.01 1.58 3.42
N VAL A 582 20.07 2.26 4.08
CA VAL A 582 18.73 2.48 3.52
C VAL A 582 18.75 3.57 2.44
N ILE A 583 19.64 4.55 2.51
CA ILE A 583 19.90 5.47 1.38
C ILE A 583 20.48 4.69 0.18
N ARG A 584 21.45 3.80 0.43
CA ARG A 584 22.05 2.91 -0.58
C ARG A 584 20.98 2.05 -1.28
N VAL A 585 20.14 1.32 -0.53
CA VAL A 585 18.98 0.60 -1.08
C VAL A 585 18.06 1.52 -1.87
N SER A 586 17.73 2.70 -1.35
CA SER A 586 16.77 3.59 -2.02
C SER A 586 17.25 4.01 -3.40
N MET A 587 18.55 4.28 -3.56
CA MET A 587 19.14 4.66 -4.84
C MET A 587 19.21 3.46 -5.79
N GLU A 588 19.75 2.33 -5.34
CA GLU A 588 19.91 1.12 -6.19
C GLU A 588 18.57 0.48 -6.58
N THR A 589 17.54 0.60 -5.74
CA THR A 589 16.17 0.20 -6.10
C THR A 589 15.61 1.08 -7.20
N LEU A 590 15.89 2.39 -7.22
CA LEU A 590 15.44 3.28 -8.29
C LEU A 590 16.20 3.00 -9.60
N ASP A 591 17.51 2.77 -9.52
CA ASP A 591 18.32 2.36 -10.68
C ASP A 591 17.82 1.04 -11.26
N ALA A 592 17.52 0.04 -10.42
CA ALA A 592 16.94 -1.24 -10.87
C ALA A 592 15.51 -1.09 -11.45
N ILE A 593 14.69 -0.18 -10.92
CA ILE A 593 13.36 0.15 -11.49
C ILE A 593 13.50 0.75 -12.90
N GLU A 594 14.53 1.56 -13.15
CA GLU A 594 14.81 2.15 -14.47
C GLU A 594 15.33 1.10 -15.49
N THR A 595 15.75 -0.09 -15.05
CA THR A 595 16.09 -1.22 -15.96
C THR A 595 14.89 -2.08 -16.36
N LEU A 596 13.71 -1.87 -15.77
CA LEU A 596 12.51 -2.63 -16.14
C LEU A 596 12.07 -2.28 -17.59
N PRO A 597 11.49 -3.24 -18.34
CA PRO A 597 10.86 -2.94 -19.62
C PRO A 597 9.82 -1.83 -19.50
N GLU A 598 9.71 -0.96 -20.51
CA GLU A 598 8.78 0.18 -20.52
C GLU A 598 7.30 -0.27 -20.50
N SER A 599 7.02 -1.41 -21.10
CA SER A 599 5.71 -2.07 -21.09
C SER A 599 5.60 -3.04 -19.93
N TYR A 600 4.50 -2.95 -19.18
CA TYR A 600 4.07 -3.97 -18.22
C TYR A 600 3.34 -5.16 -18.91
N GLY A 601 3.14 -5.11 -20.23
CA GLY A 601 2.40 -6.13 -20.98
C GLY A 601 0.88 -6.06 -20.82
N GLY A 602 0.21 -7.20 -20.88
CA GLY A 602 -1.25 -7.27 -20.93
C GLY A 602 -1.86 -8.55 -20.33
N PRO A 603 -3.07 -8.96 -20.75
CA PRO A 603 -3.73 -10.17 -20.23
C PRO A 603 -2.98 -11.44 -20.65
N LEU A 604 -3.39 -12.57 -20.09
CA LEU A 604 -2.94 -13.89 -20.54
C LEU A 604 -3.29 -14.06 -22.05
N PRO A 605 -2.33 -14.47 -22.91
CA PRO A 605 -2.53 -14.59 -24.36
C PRO A 605 -3.34 -15.82 -24.79
#